data_AF-A0A0K0MMF7-F1
#
_entry.id   AF-A0A0K0MMF7-F1
#
_cell.length_a   1.000
_cell.length_b   1.000
_cell.length_c   1.000
_cell.angle_alpha   90.00
_cell.angle_beta   90.00
_cell.angle_gamma   90.00
#
_symmetry.space_group_name_H-M   'P 1'
#
loop_
_entity.id
_entity.type
_entity.pdbx_description
1 polymer ?
#
loop_
_entity_poly.entity_id
_entity_poly.type
_entity_poly.pdbx_seq_one_letter_code
_entity_poly.pdbx_strand_id
1 'polypeptide(L)'
;VNGTERVIVSQMHRSPGVFFDHDKGKTHSSGKLLFAARVIPYRGSWLDIEFDAKDIVFARIDRRRKLPVTSLMYALGLDGEQILSTFYKKITYKRTKDGWRVPFDANRFRGYSTVNDLIDADTGKVVLEAGKKLTVRQARQLQEKGLKALRMSDEELVGNYLAEDLVNPKTGEIYAEAGEEITEKSLKVLNEQGYKDLPLLDIDHVNVGSYDQFLMVDEPEGGRPDEGLQAVFRSVFPISDFSGTSMLEFVRYEFEPPKYDVDECRQRGMTFAAPLKVTLRLIVFDIDEETGAKSVKDIKEQDVYMG
;
A
#
# COMPACT_ATOMS: atom_id res chain seq x y z
N VAL A 1 -30.94 -30.61 30.64
CA VAL A 1 -29.88 -31.63 30.40
C VAL A 1 -29.84 -32.54 31.62
N ASN A 2 -29.88 -33.86 31.46
CA ASN A 2 -29.94 -34.84 32.56
C ASN A 2 -31.02 -34.54 33.63
N GLY A 3 -32.24 -34.17 33.20
CA GLY A 3 -33.36 -33.94 34.13
C GLY A 3 -33.33 -32.62 34.91
N THR A 4 -32.36 -31.73 34.67
CA THR A 4 -32.30 -30.39 35.27
C THR A 4 -32.56 -29.31 34.23
N GLU A 5 -33.36 -28.31 34.60
CA GLU A 5 -33.57 -27.09 33.81
C GLU A 5 -32.24 -26.35 33.63
N ARG A 6 -32.03 -25.84 32.42
CA ARG A 6 -30.88 -25.00 32.11
C ARG A 6 -31.36 -23.80 31.31
N VAL A 7 -30.73 -22.66 31.60
CA VAL A 7 -30.88 -21.44 30.82
C VAL A 7 -29.68 -21.33 29.89
N ILE A 8 -29.94 -21.08 28.61
CA ILE A 8 -28.90 -20.73 27.64
C ILE A 8 -28.72 -19.22 27.71
N VAL A 9 -27.52 -18.77 28.05
CA VAL A 9 -27.15 -17.36 28.05
C VAL A 9 -26.47 -17.04 26.73
N SER A 10 -27.03 -16.08 25.98
CA SER A 10 -26.38 -15.57 24.78
C SER A 10 -25.10 -14.82 25.18
N GLN A 11 -23.94 -15.31 24.74
CA GLN A 11 -22.67 -14.60 24.90
C GLN A 11 -22.44 -13.64 23.74
N MET A 12 -22.26 -12.36 24.04
CA MET A 12 -21.73 -11.41 23.06
C MET A 12 -20.24 -11.68 22.85
N HIS A 13 -19.88 -11.93 21.59
CA HIS A 13 -18.50 -12.04 21.14
C HIS A 13 -18.29 -11.04 20.00
N ARG A 14 -17.02 -10.66 19.75
CA ARG A 14 -16.71 -9.87 18.56
C ARG A 14 -17.00 -10.72 17.33
N SER A 15 -17.73 -10.16 16.38
CA SER A 15 -17.96 -10.80 15.09
C SER A 15 -16.62 -11.09 14.42
N PRO A 16 -16.51 -12.20 13.66
CA PRO A 16 -15.40 -12.39 12.75
C PRO A 16 -15.34 -11.25 11.73
N GLY A 17 -14.15 -10.87 11.30
CA GLY A 17 -13.95 -9.80 10.32
C GLY A 17 -12.63 -9.07 10.51
N VAL A 18 -12.48 -7.99 9.75
CA VAL A 18 -11.33 -7.07 9.84
C VAL A 18 -11.79 -5.81 10.55
N PHE A 19 -11.01 -5.36 11.52
CA PHE A 19 -11.31 -4.19 12.34
C PHE A 19 -10.16 -3.21 12.24
N PHE A 20 -10.46 -1.95 11.91
CA PHE A 20 -9.49 -0.86 11.94
C PHE A 20 -9.78 0.01 13.16
N ASP A 21 -8.76 0.26 13.97
CA ASP A 21 -8.88 1.05 15.21
C ASP A 21 -7.59 1.86 15.45
N HIS A 22 -7.63 2.76 16.43
CA HIS A 22 -6.45 3.44 16.92
C HIS A 22 -6.44 3.56 18.44
N ASP A 23 -5.27 3.69 19.03
CA ASP A 23 -5.09 3.75 20.48
C ASP A 23 -5.63 5.04 21.17
N LYS A 24 -6.14 5.98 20.37
CA LYS A 24 -6.65 7.30 20.79
C LYS A 24 -5.55 8.17 21.41
N GLY A 25 -4.29 7.94 21.04
CA GLY A 25 -3.13 8.68 21.53
C GLY A 25 -2.78 8.36 22.98
N LYS A 26 -3.27 7.23 23.52
CA LYS A 26 -3.05 6.84 24.92
C LYS A 26 -1.74 6.10 25.14
N THR A 27 -1.19 5.45 24.11
CA THR A 27 -0.04 4.55 24.25
C THR A 27 1.28 5.28 24.21
N HIS A 28 1.38 6.33 23.39
CA HIS A 28 2.60 7.12 23.25
C HIS A 28 2.45 8.50 23.88
N SER A 29 3.48 8.95 24.61
CA SER A 29 3.46 10.23 25.34
C SER A 29 3.29 11.46 24.46
N SER A 30 3.61 11.36 23.16
CA SER A 30 3.37 12.45 22.21
C SER A 30 1.90 12.64 21.85
N GLY A 31 1.00 11.73 22.26
CA GLY A 31 -0.41 11.73 21.83
C GLY A 31 -0.62 11.31 20.37
N LYS A 32 0.44 10.83 19.69
CA LYS A 32 0.35 10.31 18.32
C LYS A 32 -0.61 9.12 18.28
N LEU A 33 -1.55 9.14 17.34
CA LEU A 33 -2.46 8.03 17.10
C LEU A 33 -1.69 6.85 16.51
N LEU A 34 -1.80 5.69 17.15
CA LEU A 34 -1.26 4.44 16.64
C LEU A 34 -2.41 3.62 16.05
N PHE A 35 -2.40 3.49 14.72
CA PHE A 35 -3.41 2.72 13.99
C PHE A 35 -3.11 1.22 14.02
N ALA A 36 -4.16 0.42 13.98
CA ALA A 36 -4.05 -1.03 13.88
C ALA A 36 -5.20 -1.61 13.05
N ALA A 37 -4.89 -2.67 12.31
CA ALA A 37 -5.86 -3.56 11.68
C ALA A 37 -5.84 -4.90 12.43
N ARG A 38 -7.00 -5.45 12.75
CA ARG A 38 -7.15 -6.73 13.45
C ARG A 38 -8.06 -7.64 12.65
N VAL A 39 -7.55 -8.80 12.28
CA VAL A 39 -8.29 -9.87 11.64
C VAL A 39 -8.70 -10.89 12.70
N ILE A 40 -10.01 -10.99 12.94
CA ILE A 40 -10.62 -11.96 13.85
C ILE A 40 -11.28 -13.04 13.00
N PRO A 41 -10.72 -14.25 12.91
CA PRO A 41 -11.41 -15.34 12.23
C PRO A 41 -12.52 -15.92 13.13
N TYR A 42 -13.48 -16.61 12.51
CA TYR A 42 -14.48 -17.38 13.27
C TYR A 42 -13.84 -18.50 14.08
N ARG A 43 -12.76 -19.09 13.55
CA ARG A 43 -11.96 -20.11 14.22
C ARG A 43 -10.51 -19.99 13.75
N GLY A 44 -9.56 -20.07 14.67
CA GLY A 44 -8.13 -19.98 14.37
C GLY A 44 -7.46 -18.77 15.02
N SER A 45 -6.24 -18.50 14.59
CA SER A 45 -5.39 -17.49 15.19
C SER A 45 -5.77 -16.07 14.77
N TRP A 46 -5.69 -15.13 15.71
CA TRP A 46 -5.92 -13.72 15.42
C TRP A 46 -4.67 -13.11 14.79
N LEU A 47 -4.85 -12.24 13.80
CA LEU A 47 -3.76 -11.47 13.20
C LEU A 47 -3.97 -9.99 13.51
N ASP A 48 -3.03 -9.38 14.23
CA ASP A 48 -2.99 -7.94 14.47
C ASP A 48 -1.85 -7.34 13.64
N ILE A 49 -2.14 -6.25 12.92
CA ILE A 49 -1.16 -5.41 12.24
C ILE A 49 -1.24 -4.03 12.89
N GLU A 50 -0.14 -3.51 13.43
CA GLU A 50 -0.15 -2.27 14.20
C GLU A 50 1.08 -1.40 13.90
N PHE A 51 0.85 -0.08 13.85
CA PHE A 51 1.91 0.91 13.79
C PHE A 51 2.51 1.13 15.19
N ASP A 52 3.81 1.41 15.24
CA ASP A 52 4.45 1.96 16.43
C ASP A 52 4.63 3.49 16.33
N ALA A 53 5.22 4.08 17.37
CA ALA A 53 5.44 5.53 17.41
C ALA A 53 6.37 6.06 16.30
N LYS A 54 7.20 5.19 15.71
CA LYS A 54 8.14 5.49 14.64
C LYS A 54 7.59 5.16 13.25
N ASP A 55 6.28 4.89 13.14
CA ASP A 55 5.59 4.47 11.91
C ASP A 55 6.07 3.12 11.34
N ILE A 56 6.72 2.30 12.16
CA ILE A 56 7.09 0.94 11.77
C ILE A 56 5.88 0.03 11.95
N VAL A 57 5.56 -0.75 10.91
CA VAL A 57 4.43 -1.68 10.91
C VAL A 57 4.87 -3.04 11.45
N PHE A 58 4.15 -3.52 12.45
CA PHE A 58 4.36 -4.82 13.07
C PHE A 58 3.15 -5.72 12.89
N ALA A 59 3.39 -7.02 12.79
CA ALA A 59 2.38 -8.06 12.89
C ALA A 59 2.47 -8.79 14.25
N ARG A 60 1.34 -9.30 14.73
CA ARG A 60 1.25 -10.27 15.83
C ARG A 60 0.26 -11.36 15.47
N ILE A 61 0.66 -12.59 15.74
CA ILE A 61 -0.21 -13.76 15.64
C ILE A 61 -0.59 -14.17 17.06
N ASP A 62 -1.88 -14.34 17.34
CA ASP A 62 -2.44 -14.67 18.67
C ASP A 62 -2.00 -13.72 19.79
N ARG A 63 -1.87 -12.44 19.46
CA ARG A 63 -1.43 -11.38 20.39
C ARG A 63 -0.09 -11.69 21.08
N ARG A 64 0.75 -12.50 20.44
CA ARG A 64 2.09 -12.82 20.93
C ARG A 64 3.07 -11.66 20.65
N ARG A 65 4.37 -12.00 20.57
CA ARG A 65 5.44 -11.04 20.28
C ARG A 65 5.19 -10.28 18.98
N LYS A 66 5.61 -9.02 18.95
CA LYS A 66 5.69 -8.22 17.71
C LYS A 66 6.73 -8.84 16.78
N LEU A 67 6.40 -8.86 15.50
CA LEU A 67 7.31 -9.18 14.40
C LEU A 67 7.18 -8.05 13.37
N PRO A 68 8.25 -7.65 12.68
CA PRO A 68 8.11 -6.76 11.53
C PRO A 68 7.09 -7.33 10.54
N VAL A 69 6.21 -6.50 9.99
CA VAL A 69 5.18 -6.99 9.06
C VAL A 69 5.79 -7.67 7.83
N THR A 70 6.97 -7.21 7.41
CA THR A 70 7.74 -7.80 6.32
C THR A 70 8.12 -9.25 6.60
N SER A 71 8.32 -9.66 7.85
CA SER A 71 8.56 -11.06 8.20
C SER A 71 7.37 -11.96 7.85
N LEU A 72 6.14 -11.45 7.97
CA LEU A 72 4.94 -12.18 7.53
C LEU A 72 4.90 -12.26 5.99
N MET A 73 5.26 -11.19 5.29
CA MET A 73 5.29 -11.17 3.82
C MET A 73 6.31 -12.14 3.25
N TYR A 74 7.53 -12.18 3.80
CA TYR A 74 8.53 -13.19 3.46
C TYR A 74 8.02 -14.62 3.70
N ALA A 75 7.31 -14.85 4.81
CA ALA A 75 6.72 -16.17 5.10
C ALA A 75 5.59 -16.55 4.12
N LEU A 76 4.93 -15.57 3.51
CA LEU A 76 3.95 -15.77 2.44
C LEU A 76 4.60 -15.97 1.05
N GLY A 77 5.94 -15.93 0.97
CA GLY A 77 6.70 -16.21 -0.25
C GLY A 77 7.04 -14.98 -1.07
N LEU A 78 6.81 -13.77 -0.57
CA LEU A 78 7.24 -12.54 -1.25
C LEU A 78 8.73 -12.29 -0.99
N ASP A 79 9.45 -11.80 -2.00
CA ASP A 79 10.80 -11.25 -1.83
C ASP A 79 10.79 -9.72 -1.57
N GLY A 80 11.98 -9.14 -1.36
CA GLY A 80 12.11 -7.71 -1.04
C GLY A 80 11.57 -6.79 -2.14
N GLU A 81 11.88 -7.08 -3.41
CA GLU A 81 11.41 -6.29 -4.55
C GLU A 81 9.89 -6.39 -4.73
N GLN A 82 9.32 -7.57 -4.55
CA GLN A 82 7.88 -7.80 -4.59
C GLN A 82 7.16 -7.05 -3.48
N ILE A 83 7.71 -7.07 -2.25
CA ILE A 83 7.17 -6.28 -1.15
C ILE A 83 7.17 -4.80 -1.53
N LEU A 84 8.31 -4.27 -1.99
CA LEU A 84 8.43 -2.85 -2.32
C LEU A 84 7.51 -2.44 -3.48
N SER A 85 7.48 -3.20 -4.56
CA SER A 85 6.62 -2.93 -5.73
C SER A 85 5.13 -3.07 -5.44
N THR A 86 4.75 -3.84 -4.41
CA THR A 86 3.35 -3.92 -3.94
C THR A 86 2.90 -2.61 -3.30
N PHE A 87 3.78 -1.93 -2.56
CA PHE A 87 3.40 -0.75 -1.75
C PHE A 87 3.86 0.59 -2.32
N TYR A 88 4.84 0.59 -3.23
CA TYR A 88 5.45 1.79 -3.76
C TYR A 88 5.52 1.78 -5.27
N LYS A 89 5.35 2.96 -5.87
CA LYS A 89 5.64 3.15 -7.30
C LYS A 89 7.15 3.25 -7.49
N LYS A 90 7.63 2.74 -8.61
CA LYS A 90 9.03 2.85 -9.02
C LYS A 90 9.18 3.98 -10.04
N ILE A 91 10.24 4.78 -9.89
CA ILE A 91 10.58 5.84 -10.83
C ILE A 91 12.06 5.74 -11.18
N THR A 92 12.34 5.69 -12.48
CA THR A 92 13.71 5.60 -12.97
C THR A 92 14.31 6.98 -13.15
N TYR A 93 15.41 7.23 -12.43
CA TYR A 93 16.20 8.44 -12.54
C TYR A 93 17.37 8.16 -13.48
N LYS A 94 17.61 9.06 -14.44
CA LYS A 94 18.58 8.81 -15.51
C LYS A 94 19.80 9.72 -15.40
N ARG A 95 21.00 9.15 -15.40
CA ARG A 95 22.26 9.89 -15.40
C ARG A 95 22.36 10.72 -16.66
N THR A 96 22.76 11.97 -16.49
CA THR A 96 23.10 12.92 -17.55
C THR A 96 24.51 13.45 -17.32
N LYS A 97 24.99 14.31 -18.21
CA LYS A 97 26.31 14.93 -18.07
C LYS A 97 26.41 15.79 -16.79
N ASP A 98 25.32 16.46 -16.43
CA ASP A 98 25.30 17.51 -15.41
C ASP A 98 24.45 17.14 -14.18
N GLY A 99 24.22 15.83 -13.93
CA GLY A 99 23.42 15.31 -12.82
C GLY A 99 22.45 14.23 -13.24
N TRP A 100 21.28 14.17 -12.61
CA TRP A 100 20.24 13.17 -12.86
C TRP A 100 18.98 13.82 -13.42
N ARG A 101 18.42 13.22 -14.46
CA ARG A 101 17.13 13.56 -15.04
C ARG A 101 16.04 12.80 -14.30
N VAL A 102 15.16 13.57 -13.67
CA VAL A 102 14.10 13.08 -12.79
C VAL A 102 12.74 13.42 -13.39
N PRO A 103 11.86 12.43 -13.67
CA PRO A 103 10.54 12.70 -14.21
C PRO A 103 9.73 13.66 -13.33
N PHE A 104 9.19 14.70 -13.95
CA PHE A 104 8.34 15.69 -13.27
C PHE A 104 6.87 15.27 -13.36
N ASP A 105 6.17 15.29 -12.23
CA ASP A 105 4.73 15.09 -12.14
C ASP A 105 4.13 16.10 -11.15
N ALA A 106 3.17 16.91 -11.61
CA ALA A 106 2.61 17.98 -10.80
C ALA A 106 1.85 17.50 -9.54
N ASN A 107 1.37 16.26 -9.51
CA ASN A 107 0.70 15.70 -8.34
C ASN A 107 1.71 15.26 -7.28
N ARG A 108 2.84 14.68 -7.69
CA ARG A 108 3.93 14.26 -6.79
C ARG A 108 4.62 15.46 -6.12
N PHE A 109 4.87 16.52 -6.90
CA PHE A 109 5.56 17.71 -6.40
C PHE A 109 4.63 18.71 -5.68
N ARG A 110 3.43 18.27 -5.28
CA ARG A 110 2.42 19.13 -4.66
C ARG A 110 2.86 19.58 -3.27
N GLY A 111 3.03 20.89 -3.08
CA GLY A 111 3.37 21.44 -1.77
C GLY A 111 4.82 21.17 -1.36
N TYR A 112 5.64 20.70 -2.29
CA TYR A 112 7.07 20.50 -2.11
C TYR A 112 7.76 21.82 -1.75
N SER A 113 8.51 21.82 -0.66
CA SER A 113 9.37 22.94 -0.27
C SER A 113 10.76 22.67 -0.81
N THR A 114 11.21 23.54 -1.72
CA THR A 114 12.51 23.37 -2.37
C THR A 114 13.65 23.73 -1.42
N VAL A 115 14.64 22.85 -1.32
CA VAL A 115 15.90 23.17 -0.63
C VAL A 115 16.89 23.80 -1.60
N ASN A 116 16.93 23.30 -2.83
CA ASN A 116 17.74 23.81 -3.93
C ASN A 116 16.86 24.32 -5.08
N ASP A 117 17.46 25.02 -6.04
CA ASP A 117 16.78 25.44 -7.25
C ASP A 117 16.25 24.23 -8.02
N LEU A 118 14.96 24.25 -8.37
CA LEU A 118 14.41 23.31 -9.34
C LEU A 118 14.81 23.75 -10.73
N ILE A 119 15.56 22.90 -11.42
CA ILE A 119 16.10 23.19 -12.74
C ILE A 119 15.44 22.23 -13.73
N ASP A 120 14.92 22.77 -14.85
CA ASP A 120 14.45 21.96 -15.96
C ASP A 120 15.62 21.17 -16.58
N ALA A 121 15.50 19.85 -16.62
CA ALA A 121 16.56 18.98 -17.14
C ALA A 121 16.83 19.17 -18.64
N ASP A 122 15.83 19.61 -19.40
CA ASP A 122 15.91 19.71 -20.85
C ASP A 122 16.38 21.11 -21.27
N THR A 123 16.05 22.16 -20.52
CA THR A 123 16.43 23.56 -20.84
C THR A 123 17.53 24.16 -19.97
N GLY A 124 17.83 23.56 -18.81
CA GLY A 124 18.78 24.07 -17.83
C GLY A 124 18.32 25.34 -17.10
N LYS A 125 17.07 25.77 -17.31
CA LYS A 125 16.50 26.97 -16.66
C LYS A 125 15.99 26.63 -15.27
N VAL A 126 16.21 27.54 -14.33
CA VAL A 126 15.56 27.49 -13.01
C VAL A 126 14.06 27.72 -13.20
N VAL A 127 13.26 26.72 -12.83
CA VAL A 127 11.78 26.79 -12.85
C VAL A 127 11.20 27.19 -11.51
N LEU A 128 11.94 26.98 -10.42
CA LEU A 128 11.61 27.47 -9.08
C LEU A 128 12.90 27.66 -8.27
N GLU A 129 13.08 28.84 -7.67
CA GLU A 129 14.23 29.12 -6.80
C GLU A 129 14.13 28.38 -5.46
N ALA A 130 15.30 28.04 -4.91
CA ALA A 130 15.48 27.47 -3.58
C ALA A 130 14.70 28.22 -2.49
N GLY A 131 14.20 27.48 -1.50
CA GLY A 131 13.44 28.01 -0.37
C GLY A 131 11.99 28.38 -0.70
N LYS A 132 11.57 28.32 -1.98
CA LYS A 132 10.17 28.55 -2.36
C LYS A 132 9.37 27.25 -2.29
N LYS A 133 8.10 27.40 -1.90
CA LYS A 133 7.13 26.30 -1.92
C LYS A 133 6.48 26.21 -3.31
N LEU A 134 6.52 25.03 -3.91
CA LEU A 134 5.84 24.76 -5.16
C LEU A 134 4.34 24.54 -4.89
N THR A 135 3.53 25.55 -5.21
CA THR A 135 2.07 25.44 -5.05
C THR A 135 1.47 24.52 -6.10
N VAL A 136 0.30 23.94 -5.79
CA VAL A 136 -0.43 23.05 -6.72
C VAL A 136 -0.66 23.73 -8.08
N ARG A 137 -1.03 25.02 -8.05
CA ARG A 137 -1.26 25.82 -9.25
C ARG A 137 0.02 25.98 -10.08
N GLN A 138 1.14 26.29 -9.43
CA GLN A 138 2.42 26.42 -10.12
C GLN A 138 2.89 25.10 -10.71
N ALA A 139 2.77 23.99 -9.98
CA ALA A 139 3.13 22.67 -10.47
C ALA A 139 2.37 22.31 -11.76
N ARG A 140 1.04 22.52 -11.76
CA ARG A 140 0.20 22.33 -12.96
C ARG A 140 0.63 23.23 -14.12
N GLN A 141 0.88 24.51 -13.85
CA GLN A 141 1.34 25.45 -14.88
C GLN A 141 2.69 25.05 -15.48
N LEU A 142 3.62 24.52 -14.68
CA LEU A 142 4.90 24.02 -15.18
C LEU A 142 4.69 22.81 -16.11
N GLN A 143 3.82 21.87 -15.73
CA GLN A 143 3.49 20.72 -16.56
C GLN A 143 2.79 21.12 -17.86
N GLU A 144 1.81 22.03 -17.80
CA GLU A 144 1.11 22.58 -18.99
C GLU A 144 2.07 23.32 -19.93
N LYS A 145 3.08 24.01 -19.39
CA LYS A 145 4.15 24.64 -20.17
C LYS A 145 5.16 23.65 -20.74
N GLY A 146 4.98 22.35 -20.49
CA GLY A 146 5.79 21.29 -21.08
C GLY A 146 6.99 20.85 -20.25
N LEU A 147 7.08 21.21 -18.97
CA LEU A 147 8.13 20.67 -18.09
C LEU A 147 7.94 19.15 -17.93
N LYS A 148 8.94 18.38 -18.39
CA LYS A 148 8.90 16.91 -18.36
C LYS A 148 9.81 16.31 -17.29
N ALA A 149 10.88 17.01 -16.94
CA ALA A 149 11.82 16.52 -15.96
C ALA A 149 12.61 17.64 -15.30
N LEU A 150 13.04 17.33 -14.08
CA LEU A 150 13.93 18.16 -13.29
C LEU A 150 15.33 17.55 -13.29
N ARG A 151 16.33 18.42 -13.14
CA ARG A 151 17.72 18.03 -12.91
C ARG A 151 17.99 18.02 -11.42
N MET A 152 18.51 16.91 -10.91
CA MET A 152 18.99 16.77 -9.53
C MET A 152 20.49 16.50 -9.51
N SER A 153 21.18 16.99 -8.49
CA SER A 153 22.59 16.67 -8.25
C SER A 153 22.75 15.32 -7.52
N ASP A 154 24.00 14.87 -7.34
CA ASP A 154 24.30 13.65 -6.60
C ASP A 154 23.95 13.80 -5.10
N GLU A 155 24.17 14.99 -4.53
CA GLU A 155 23.83 15.30 -3.13
C GLU A 155 22.33 15.24 -2.87
N GLU A 156 21.51 15.62 -3.85
CA GLU A 156 20.05 15.59 -3.75
C GLU A 156 19.45 14.19 -3.85
N LEU A 157 20.21 13.20 -4.32
CA LEU A 157 19.78 11.81 -4.32
C LEU A 157 19.97 11.11 -2.99
N VAL A 158 20.85 11.62 -2.12
CA VAL A 158 21.09 11.04 -0.81
C VAL A 158 19.79 11.05 0.00
N GLY A 159 19.43 9.90 0.56
CA GLY A 159 18.18 9.70 1.29
C GLY A 159 17.03 9.10 0.48
N ASN A 160 17.17 8.97 -0.85
CA ASN A 160 16.21 8.20 -1.65
C ASN A 160 16.48 6.70 -1.51
N TYR A 161 15.48 5.86 -1.79
CA TYR A 161 15.57 4.41 -1.62
C TYR A 161 15.55 3.70 -2.97
N LEU A 162 16.38 2.68 -3.14
CA LEU A 162 16.40 1.84 -4.32
C LEU A 162 15.16 0.94 -4.37
N ALA A 163 14.61 0.75 -5.56
CA ALA A 163 13.44 -0.10 -5.77
C ALA A 163 13.78 -1.55 -6.13
N GLU A 164 14.99 -1.77 -6.65
CA GLU A 164 15.47 -3.04 -7.21
C GLU A 164 16.95 -3.23 -6.84
N ASP A 165 17.39 -4.48 -6.84
CA ASP A 165 18.79 -4.84 -6.65
C ASP A 165 19.64 -4.31 -7.81
N LEU A 166 20.74 -3.63 -7.48
CA LEU A 166 21.71 -3.17 -8.46
C LEU A 166 22.89 -4.14 -8.51
N VAL A 167 22.82 -5.05 -9.49
CA VAL A 167 23.80 -6.13 -9.64
C VAL A 167 24.66 -5.98 -10.88
N ASN A 168 25.90 -6.46 -10.80
CA ASN A 168 26.72 -6.68 -11.98
C ASN A 168 26.20 -7.90 -12.74
N PRO A 169 25.68 -7.75 -13.97
CA PRO A 169 25.10 -8.87 -14.70
C PRO A 169 26.12 -9.93 -15.13
N LYS A 170 27.43 -9.61 -15.09
CA LYS A 170 28.49 -10.55 -15.48
C LYS A 170 29.04 -11.35 -14.31
N THR A 171 29.18 -10.72 -13.15
CA THR A 171 29.78 -11.36 -11.95
C THR A 171 28.74 -11.83 -10.94
N GLY A 172 27.51 -11.31 -11.01
CA GLY A 172 26.48 -11.51 -9.99
C GLY A 172 26.76 -10.76 -8.69
N GLU A 173 27.78 -9.90 -8.66
CA GLU A 173 28.09 -9.07 -7.50
C GLU A 173 26.97 -8.03 -7.29
N ILE A 174 26.45 -7.97 -6.06
CA ILE A 174 25.42 -7.01 -5.66
C ILE A 174 26.12 -5.75 -5.17
N TYR A 175 25.83 -4.60 -5.79
CA TYR A 175 26.38 -3.31 -5.40
C TYR A 175 25.46 -2.55 -4.44
N ALA A 176 24.16 -2.77 -4.54
CA ALA A 176 23.16 -2.27 -3.61
C ALA A 176 21.90 -3.14 -3.67
N GLU A 177 21.22 -3.30 -2.53
CA GLU A 177 20.00 -4.10 -2.42
C GLU A 177 18.73 -3.23 -2.54
N ALA A 178 17.63 -3.83 -2.98
CA ALA A 178 16.32 -3.20 -3.01
C ALA A 178 15.90 -2.76 -1.59
N GLY A 179 15.43 -1.53 -1.47
CA GLY A 179 15.05 -0.90 -0.20
C GLY A 179 16.22 -0.27 0.56
N GLU A 180 17.45 -0.37 0.05
CA GLU A 180 18.59 0.34 0.62
C GLU A 180 18.50 1.85 0.33
N GLU A 181 18.85 2.66 1.34
CA GLU A 181 18.95 4.11 1.22
C GLU A 181 20.23 4.49 0.46
N ILE A 182 20.10 5.40 -0.50
CA ILE A 182 21.23 5.97 -1.21
C ILE A 182 22.01 6.86 -0.24
N THR A 183 23.20 6.39 0.09
CA THR A 183 24.23 7.15 0.81
C THR A 183 25.27 7.71 -0.17
N GLU A 184 26.00 8.76 0.22
CA GLU A 184 27.13 9.27 -0.57
C GLU A 184 28.12 8.18 -0.99
N LYS A 185 28.35 7.19 -0.11
CA LYS A 185 29.26 6.07 -0.37
C LYS A 185 28.68 5.14 -1.42
N SER A 186 27.42 4.72 -1.28
CA SER A 186 26.76 3.85 -2.25
C SER A 186 26.69 4.52 -3.64
N LEU A 187 26.35 5.81 -3.70
CA LEU A 187 26.23 6.54 -4.95
C LEU A 187 27.57 6.66 -5.68
N LYS A 188 28.68 6.85 -4.96
CA LYS A 188 30.03 6.81 -5.55
C LYS A 188 30.33 5.46 -6.19
N VAL A 189 30.04 4.36 -5.49
CA VAL A 189 30.23 3.01 -6.03
C VAL A 189 29.38 2.81 -7.29
N LEU A 190 28.10 3.17 -7.25
CA LEU A 190 27.21 3.04 -8.40
C LEU A 190 27.68 3.87 -9.60
N ASN A 191 28.20 5.08 -9.36
CA ASN A 191 28.77 5.92 -10.40
C ASN A 191 30.06 5.34 -10.99
N GLU A 192 30.95 4.79 -10.16
CA GLU A 192 32.20 4.11 -10.59
C GLU A 192 31.92 2.87 -11.43
N GLN A 193 30.86 2.12 -11.08
CA GLN A 193 30.38 0.97 -11.88
C GLN A 193 29.60 1.40 -13.14
N GLY A 194 29.36 2.70 -13.32
CA GLY A 194 28.77 3.26 -14.53
C GLY A 194 27.26 3.08 -14.65
N TYR A 195 26.54 2.95 -13.52
CA TYR A 195 25.07 2.95 -13.53
C TYR A 195 24.52 4.26 -14.07
N LYS A 196 23.65 4.16 -15.08
CA LYS A 196 23.01 5.30 -15.73
C LYS A 196 21.52 5.40 -15.44
N ASP A 197 20.92 4.34 -14.93
CA ASP A 197 19.52 4.28 -14.57
C ASP A 197 19.46 3.81 -13.12
N LEU A 198 18.84 4.61 -12.26
CA LEU A 198 18.56 4.24 -10.88
C LEU A 198 17.06 4.07 -10.70
N PRO A 199 16.56 2.85 -10.45
CA PRO A 199 15.18 2.61 -10.08
C PRO A 199 14.98 3.00 -8.62
N LEU A 200 14.24 4.07 -8.36
CA LEU A 200 13.99 4.58 -7.00
C LEU A 200 12.53 4.38 -6.60
N LEU A 201 12.30 4.20 -5.31
CA LEU A 201 10.95 4.23 -4.73
C LEU A 201 10.42 5.67 -4.75
N ASP A 202 9.17 5.81 -5.19
CA ASP A 202 8.45 7.08 -5.14
C ASP A 202 8.02 7.38 -3.70
N ILE A 203 8.94 7.94 -2.90
CA ILE A 203 8.72 8.33 -1.51
C ILE A 203 9.03 9.83 -1.41
N ASP A 204 8.04 10.64 -1.06
CA ASP A 204 8.19 12.10 -0.95
C ASP A 204 8.32 12.60 0.50
N HIS A 205 8.38 11.67 1.47
CA HIS A 205 8.44 11.91 2.92
C HIS A 205 7.32 12.81 3.50
N VAL A 206 6.32 13.17 2.69
CA VAL A 206 5.27 14.14 3.04
C VAL A 206 3.86 13.63 2.70
N ASN A 207 3.63 13.05 1.52
CA ASN A 207 2.32 12.58 1.04
C ASN A 207 2.26 11.09 0.66
N VAL A 208 3.39 10.39 0.51
CA VAL A 208 3.43 8.94 0.26
C VAL A 208 3.03 8.24 1.56
N GLY A 209 1.72 8.15 1.67
CA GLY A 209 0.83 7.80 2.78
C GLY A 209 -0.63 8.19 2.45
N SER A 210 -0.98 8.42 1.16
CA SER A 210 -2.35 8.76 0.78
C SER A 210 -3.23 7.50 0.82
N TYR A 211 -3.91 7.34 1.95
CA TYR A 211 -4.98 6.37 2.10
C TYR A 211 -6.02 6.48 0.98
N ASP A 212 -6.24 7.66 0.40
CA ASP A 212 -7.20 7.85 -0.69
C ASP A 212 -6.79 7.12 -1.98
N GLN A 213 -5.50 7.11 -2.32
CA GLN A 213 -5.00 6.39 -3.49
C GLN A 213 -4.99 4.87 -3.27
N PHE A 214 -4.79 4.43 -2.03
CA PHE A 214 -4.89 3.01 -1.66
C PHE A 214 -6.36 2.54 -1.65
N LEU A 215 -7.26 3.29 -1.02
CA LEU A 215 -8.66 2.93 -0.85
C LEU A 215 -9.47 3.12 -2.13
N MET A 216 -9.13 4.10 -2.99
CA MET A 216 -9.90 4.50 -4.18
C MET A 216 -11.41 4.46 -3.93
N VAL A 217 -11.84 5.28 -2.96
CA VAL A 217 -13.22 5.32 -2.45
C VAL A 217 -14.21 5.44 -3.61
N ASP A 218 -13.95 6.39 -4.51
CA ASP A 218 -14.67 6.52 -5.77
C ASP A 218 -13.98 5.68 -6.87
N GLU A 219 -14.78 4.95 -7.65
CA GLU A 219 -14.29 4.24 -8.82
C GLU A 219 -14.04 5.23 -9.98
N PRO A 220 -12.82 5.29 -10.54
CA PRO A 220 -12.51 6.18 -11.65
C PRO A 220 -13.21 5.71 -12.95
N GLU A 221 -13.43 6.64 -13.85
CA GLU A 221 -14.00 6.36 -15.17
C GLU A 221 -13.05 5.43 -15.96
N GLY A 222 -13.52 4.22 -16.29
CA GLY A 222 -12.69 3.15 -16.87
C GLY A 222 -12.34 2.00 -15.91
N GLY A 223 -12.77 2.09 -14.65
CA GLY A 223 -12.59 1.05 -13.64
C GLY A 223 -11.28 1.17 -12.86
N ARG A 224 -11.19 0.46 -11.73
CA ARG A 224 -9.99 0.52 -10.86
C ARG A 224 -8.80 -0.25 -11.48
N PRO A 225 -7.60 0.36 -11.56
CA PRO A 225 -6.38 -0.35 -11.94
C PRO A 225 -6.02 -1.40 -10.88
N ASP A 226 -5.17 -2.36 -11.24
CA ASP A 226 -4.67 -3.40 -10.33
C ASP A 226 -3.61 -2.84 -9.37
N GLU A 227 -4.02 -1.88 -8.55
CA GLU A 227 -3.22 -1.18 -7.53
C GLU A 227 -4.04 -1.02 -6.24
N GLY A 228 -3.40 -0.73 -5.10
CA GLY A 228 -4.10 -0.42 -3.85
C GLY A 228 -5.01 -1.55 -3.33
N LEU A 229 -6.19 -1.20 -2.81
CA LEU A 229 -7.15 -2.15 -2.27
C LEU A 229 -7.68 -3.13 -3.34
N GLN A 230 -7.74 -2.71 -4.60
CA GLN A 230 -8.11 -3.57 -5.73
C GLN A 230 -7.10 -4.72 -5.90
N ALA A 231 -5.80 -4.41 -5.89
CA ALA A 231 -4.73 -5.41 -5.97
C ALA A 231 -4.73 -6.34 -4.77
N VAL A 232 -5.02 -5.83 -3.57
CA VAL A 232 -5.15 -6.66 -2.36
C VAL A 232 -6.24 -7.71 -2.54
N PHE A 233 -7.45 -7.35 -3.00
CA PHE A 233 -8.48 -8.34 -3.26
C PHE A 233 -8.08 -9.32 -4.38
N ARG A 234 -7.48 -8.84 -5.46
CA ARG A 234 -7.02 -9.72 -6.57
C ARG A 234 -5.87 -10.65 -6.20
N SER A 235 -5.06 -10.31 -5.20
CA SER A 235 -4.00 -11.19 -4.70
C SER A 235 -4.55 -12.34 -3.85
N VAL A 236 -5.71 -12.14 -3.21
CA VAL A 236 -6.36 -13.14 -2.35
C VAL A 236 -7.33 -14.02 -3.14
N PHE A 237 -8.01 -13.46 -4.12
CA PHE A 237 -9.01 -14.15 -4.93
C PHE A 237 -8.47 -14.46 -6.34
N PRO A 238 -8.78 -15.63 -6.92
CA PRO A 238 -9.82 -16.55 -6.48
C PRO A 238 -9.38 -17.52 -5.39
N ILE A 239 -10.33 -17.87 -4.51
CA ILE A 239 -10.16 -18.91 -3.49
C ILE A 239 -10.97 -20.13 -3.93
N SER A 240 -10.33 -21.30 -3.99
CA SER A 240 -11.01 -22.57 -4.26
C SER A 240 -11.19 -23.39 -2.99
N ASP A 241 -12.27 -24.17 -2.91
CA ASP A 241 -12.42 -25.18 -1.87
C ASP A 241 -11.44 -26.35 -2.07
N PHE A 242 -11.26 -27.17 -1.03
CA PHE A 242 -10.30 -28.29 -1.04
C PHE A 242 -10.63 -29.35 -2.11
N SER A 243 -11.92 -29.57 -2.37
CA SER A 243 -12.41 -30.50 -3.39
C SER A 243 -12.39 -29.92 -4.80
N GLY A 244 -12.10 -28.63 -4.97
CA GLY A 244 -12.15 -27.93 -6.26
C GLY A 244 -13.54 -27.84 -6.89
N THR A 245 -14.59 -28.06 -6.10
CA THR A 245 -16.01 -28.02 -6.46
C THR A 245 -16.60 -26.61 -6.40
N SER A 246 -15.93 -25.68 -5.72
CA SER A 246 -16.41 -24.31 -5.58
C SER A 246 -15.25 -23.32 -5.63
N MET A 247 -15.49 -22.17 -6.22
CA MET A 247 -14.53 -21.07 -6.32
C MET A 247 -15.21 -19.75 -5.97
N LEU A 248 -14.55 -18.94 -5.15
CA LEU A 248 -14.97 -17.59 -4.82
C LEU A 248 -14.07 -16.62 -5.57
N GLU A 249 -14.66 -15.75 -6.39
CA GLU A 249 -13.99 -14.69 -7.12
C GLU A 249 -14.32 -13.33 -6.52
N PHE A 250 -13.34 -12.42 -6.58
CA PHE A 250 -13.57 -11.01 -6.32
C PHE A 250 -14.08 -10.32 -7.59
N VAL A 251 -15.17 -9.56 -7.48
CA VAL A 251 -15.74 -8.78 -8.59
C VAL A 251 -15.38 -7.30 -8.46
N ARG A 252 -15.75 -6.67 -7.34
CA ARG A 252 -15.51 -5.25 -7.05
C ARG A 252 -15.68 -4.94 -5.56
N TYR A 253 -15.34 -3.72 -5.15
CA TYR A 253 -15.69 -3.18 -3.83
C TYR A 253 -16.31 -1.78 -3.94
N GLU A 254 -17.06 -1.38 -2.93
CA GLU A 254 -17.66 -0.05 -2.78
C GLU A 254 -17.66 0.39 -1.31
N PHE A 255 -17.55 1.69 -1.08
CA PHE A 255 -17.78 2.26 0.24
C PHE A 255 -19.18 2.88 0.28
N GLU A 256 -19.96 2.50 1.27
CA GLU A 256 -21.22 3.17 1.57
C GLU A 256 -20.97 4.50 2.30
N PRO A 257 -21.86 5.49 2.14
CA PRO A 257 -21.74 6.73 2.89
C PRO A 257 -21.74 6.46 4.40
N PRO A 258 -20.92 7.20 5.18
CA PRO A 258 -20.95 7.13 6.63
C PRO A 258 -22.36 7.28 7.18
N LYS A 259 -22.74 6.42 8.12
CA LYS A 259 -24.08 6.40 8.69
C LYS A 259 -24.42 7.69 9.47
N TYR A 260 -23.40 8.35 10.00
CA TYR A 260 -23.50 9.57 10.80
C TYR A 260 -22.40 10.52 10.36
N ASP A 261 -22.66 11.83 10.46
CA ASP A 261 -21.63 12.83 10.26
C ASP A 261 -20.65 12.91 11.45
N VAL A 262 -19.57 13.66 11.26
CA VAL A 262 -18.48 13.78 12.24
C VAL A 262 -18.97 14.44 13.53
N ASP A 263 -19.90 15.38 13.46
CA ASP A 263 -20.36 16.14 14.63
C ASP A 263 -21.31 15.29 15.48
N GLU A 264 -22.20 14.52 14.86
CA GLU A 264 -23.06 13.55 15.52
C GLU A 264 -22.22 12.43 16.18
N CYS A 265 -21.16 11.97 15.51
CA CYS A 265 -20.22 11.00 16.09
C CYS A 265 -19.52 11.55 17.33
N ARG A 266 -19.04 12.80 17.27
CA ARG A 266 -18.38 13.47 18.41
C ARG A 266 -19.30 13.66 19.60
N GLN A 267 -20.53 14.11 19.36
CA GLN A 267 -21.53 14.33 20.42
C GLN A 267 -21.92 13.02 21.13
N ARG A 268 -22.00 11.92 20.38
CA ARG A 268 -22.41 10.60 20.91
C ARG A 268 -21.23 9.71 21.32
N GLY A 269 -19.99 10.19 21.19
CA GLY A 269 -18.79 9.39 21.48
C GLY A 269 -18.65 8.16 20.56
N MET A 270 -19.22 8.22 19.35
CA MET A 270 -19.17 7.15 18.34
C MET A 270 -18.00 7.36 17.39
N THR A 271 -17.62 6.30 16.67
CA THR A 271 -16.55 6.35 15.66
C THR A 271 -17.16 6.69 14.31
N PHE A 272 -16.60 7.69 13.63
CA PHE A 272 -16.95 8.01 12.25
C PHE A 272 -16.37 6.94 11.32
N ALA A 273 -17.22 6.24 10.58
CA ALA A 273 -16.82 5.13 9.70
C ALA A 273 -17.74 5.03 8.47
N ALA A 274 -17.14 4.66 7.34
CA ALA A 274 -17.82 4.31 6.09
C ALA A 274 -17.79 2.78 5.92
N PRO A 275 -18.93 2.10 5.71
CA PRO A 275 -18.96 0.66 5.47
C PRO A 275 -18.30 0.28 4.14
N LEU A 276 -17.37 -0.67 4.15
CA LEU A 276 -16.81 -1.33 2.97
C LEU A 276 -17.65 -2.57 2.61
N LYS A 277 -18.17 -2.59 1.39
CA LYS A 277 -18.81 -3.76 0.78
C LYS A 277 -17.96 -4.30 -0.36
N VAL A 278 -17.90 -5.62 -0.44
CA VAL A 278 -17.17 -6.35 -1.48
C VAL A 278 -18.13 -7.28 -2.18
N THR A 279 -18.28 -7.12 -3.49
CA THR A 279 -19.06 -8.03 -4.33
C THR A 279 -18.21 -9.26 -4.64
N LEU A 280 -18.65 -10.42 -4.17
CA LEU A 280 -18.00 -11.70 -4.40
C LEU A 280 -18.90 -12.59 -5.27
N ARG A 281 -18.27 -13.38 -6.14
CA ARG A 281 -18.95 -14.37 -6.99
C ARG A 281 -18.56 -15.77 -6.59
N LEU A 282 -19.52 -16.55 -6.12
CA LEU A 282 -19.35 -17.98 -5.90
C LEU A 282 -19.72 -18.74 -7.18
N ILE A 283 -18.76 -19.48 -7.72
CA ILE A 283 -18.94 -20.41 -8.83
C ILE A 283 -18.90 -21.82 -8.26
N VAL A 284 -19.93 -22.61 -8.53
CA VAL A 284 -20.00 -24.03 -8.17
C VAL A 284 -19.81 -24.85 -9.43
N PHE A 285 -18.94 -25.85 -9.38
CA PHE A 285 -18.65 -26.76 -10.47
C PHE A 285 -19.31 -28.12 -10.23
N ASP A 286 -19.75 -28.75 -11.32
CA ASP A 286 -19.99 -30.19 -11.38
C ASP A 286 -18.72 -30.86 -11.91
N ILE A 287 -18.25 -31.89 -11.20
CA ILE A 287 -17.05 -32.63 -11.55
C ILE A 287 -17.49 -34.03 -11.98
N ASP A 288 -17.24 -34.36 -13.23
CA ASP A 288 -17.49 -35.70 -13.76
C ASP A 288 -16.48 -36.68 -13.14
N GLU A 289 -16.97 -37.70 -12.43
CA GLU A 289 -16.13 -38.65 -11.68
C GLU A 289 -15.29 -39.58 -12.57
N GLU A 290 -15.67 -39.78 -13.83
CA GLU A 290 -14.96 -40.67 -14.77
C GLU A 290 -13.88 -39.92 -15.57
N THR A 291 -14.16 -38.67 -15.95
CA THR A 291 -13.29 -37.88 -16.83
C THR A 291 -12.52 -36.78 -16.11
N GLY A 292 -12.92 -36.43 -14.88
CA GLY A 292 -12.39 -35.28 -14.13
C GLY A 292 -12.74 -33.92 -14.74
N ALA A 293 -13.62 -33.89 -15.75
CA ALA A 293 -14.02 -32.67 -16.42
C ALA A 293 -14.84 -31.77 -15.48
N LYS A 294 -14.50 -30.48 -15.43
CA LYS A 294 -15.23 -29.47 -14.65
C LYS A 294 -16.21 -28.72 -15.54
N SER A 295 -17.47 -28.65 -15.12
CA SER A 295 -18.49 -27.82 -15.76
C SER A 295 -19.11 -26.87 -14.74
N VAL A 296 -19.52 -25.67 -15.16
CA VAL A 296 -20.15 -24.71 -14.24
C VAL A 296 -21.58 -25.16 -13.96
N LYS A 297 -21.91 -25.34 -12.68
CA LYS A 297 -23.22 -25.75 -12.19
C LYS A 297 -24.07 -24.56 -11.74
N ASP A 298 -23.48 -23.65 -10.98
CA ASP A 298 -24.20 -22.48 -10.43
C ASP A 298 -23.24 -21.30 -10.30
N ILE A 299 -23.77 -20.08 -10.44
CA ILE A 299 -23.04 -18.83 -10.21
C ILE A 299 -23.93 -17.94 -9.35
N LYS A 300 -23.41 -17.50 -8.20
CA LYS A 300 -24.08 -16.54 -7.31
C LYS A 300 -23.17 -15.38 -6.98
N GLU A 301 -23.66 -14.16 -7.21
CA GLU A 301 -22.99 -12.93 -6.81
C GLU A 301 -23.67 -12.33 -5.58
N GLN A 302 -22.89 -11.84 -4.62
CA GLN A 302 -23.40 -11.22 -3.41
C GLN A 302 -22.46 -10.15 -2.87
N ASP A 303 -23.06 -9.06 -2.38
CA ASP A 303 -22.34 -8.03 -1.64
C ASP A 303 -22.14 -8.46 -0.19
N VAL A 304 -20.88 -8.50 0.24
CA VAL A 304 -20.46 -8.90 1.58
C VAL A 304 -19.89 -7.68 2.28
N TYR A 305 -20.43 -7.35 3.45
CA TYR A 305 -19.86 -6.32 4.32
C TYR A 305 -18.55 -6.82 4.94
N MET A 306 -17.48 -6.02 4.80
CA MET A 306 -16.12 -6.40 5.20
C MET A 306 -15.50 -5.48 6.27
N GLY A 307 -16.21 -4.44 6.72
CA GLY A 307 -15.76 -3.52 7.78
C GLY A 307 -16.25 -2.11 7.57
#